data_AF-A0A961KG45-F1
#
_entry.id   AF-A0A961KG45-F1
#
_cell.length_a   1.000
_cell.length_b   1.000
_cell.length_c   1.000
_cell.angle_alpha   90.00
_cell.angle_beta   90.00
_cell.angle_gamma   90.00
#
_symmetry.space_group_name_H-M   'P 1'
#
loop_
_entity.id
_entity.type
_entity.pdbx_description
1 polymer ?
#
loop_
_entity_poly.entity_id
_entity_poly.type
_entity_poly.pdbx_seq_one_letter_code
_entity_poly.pdbx_strand_id
1 'polypeptide(L)'
;MAGIGHNNGPTMEAGASWRKHAWGKARAGLLPVLPIEVVRLRVRRAAELGLDYRTYASIRAASGHDVIAFLFSTNALRLLPPHPALPHDRRAALSALNAVGRAALVRVPMDPARVLALAGGLIDSAHQAPRPFAGWAEARRQILAALPC
;
A
#
# COMPACT_ATOMS: atom_id res chain seq x y z
N MET A 1 -29.43 13.23 7.15
CA MET A 1 -28.91 14.45 6.47
C MET A 1 -27.40 14.31 6.32
N ALA A 2 -26.93 13.96 5.12
CA ALA A 2 -25.50 14.02 4.80
C ALA A 2 -25.21 15.44 4.29
N GLY A 3 -24.48 16.23 5.08
CA GLY A 3 -24.11 17.60 4.71
C GLY A 3 -23.18 17.61 3.50
N ILE A 4 -23.41 18.54 2.57
CA ILE A 4 -22.51 18.87 1.47
C ILE A 4 -21.24 19.46 2.10
N GLY A 5 -20.16 18.66 2.18
CA GLY A 5 -18.88 19.07 2.76
C GLY A 5 -17.91 17.91 2.93
N HIS A 6 -17.44 17.32 1.82
CA HIS A 6 -16.57 16.13 1.85
C HIS A 6 -15.10 16.44 2.21
N ASN A 7 -14.75 17.71 2.38
CA ASN A 7 -13.45 18.15 2.88
C ASN A 7 -13.72 19.23 3.92
N ASN A 8 -13.53 18.93 5.21
CA ASN A 8 -13.60 19.91 6.30
C ASN A 8 -12.91 21.20 5.84
N GLY A 9 -13.69 22.26 5.59
CA GLY A 9 -13.19 23.50 5.01
C GLY A 9 -12.02 24.09 5.81
N PRO A 10 -11.33 25.12 5.30
CA PRO A 10 -10.25 25.77 6.03
C PRO A 10 -10.70 26.09 7.46
N THR A 11 -9.89 25.70 8.45
CA THR A 11 -10.23 25.88 9.86
C THR A 11 -10.45 27.36 10.18
N MET A 12 -11.51 27.65 10.93
CA MET A 12 -11.84 28.99 11.44
C MET A 12 -11.20 29.25 12.80
N GLU A 13 -10.41 28.30 13.34
CA GLU A 13 -9.69 28.50 14.59
C GLU A 13 -8.72 29.68 14.49
N ALA A 14 -8.78 30.56 15.50
CA ALA A 14 -7.85 31.67 15.61
C ALA A 14 -6.38 31.18 15.56
N GLY A 15 -5.54 31.89 14.83
CA GLY A 15 -4.11 31.58 14.73
C GLY A 15 -3.74 30.40 13.84
N ALA A 16 -4.67 29.79 13.08
CA ALA A 16 -4.35 28.70 12.16
C ALA A 16 -3.28 29.08 11.10
N SER A 17 -3.39 30.27 10.51
CA SER A 17 -2.42 30.79 9.55
C SER A 17 -1.03 30.97 10.17
N TRP A 18 -0.97 31.46 11.42
CA TRP A 18 0.29 31.63 12.15
C TRP A 18 0.93 30.28 12.49
N ARG A 19 0.15 29.30 12.99
CA ARG A 19 0.65 27.95 13.26
C ARG A 19 1.21 27.29 11.99
N LYS A 20 0.51 27.41 10.86
CA LYS A 20 0.98 26.90 9.57
C LYS A 20 2.29 27.56 9.12
N HIS A 21 2.40 28.88 9.28
CA HIS A 21 3.62 29.62 8.97
C HIS A 21 4.80 29.20 9.88
N ALA A 22 4.59 29.19 11.19
CA ALA A 22 5.60 28.80 12.17
C ALA A 22 6.09 27.36 11.97
N TRP A 23 5.16 26.42 11.71
CA TRP A 23 5.49 25.04 11.38
C TRP A 23 6.25 24.92 10.06
N GLY A 24 5.85 25.64 9.02
CA GLY A 24 6.54 25.65 7.73
C GLY A 24 8.00 26.13 7.87
N LYS A 25 8.20 27.22 8.62
CA LYS A 25 9.53 27.78 8.92
C LYS A 25 10.38 26.80 9.74
N ALA A 26 9.81 26.22 10.80
CA ALA A 26 10.51 25.24 11.63
C ALA A 26 10.87 23.99 10.82
N ARG A 27 9.96 23.49 9.98
CA ARG A 27 10.19 22.31 9.14
C ARG A 27 11.27 22.55 8.08
N ALA A 28 11.29 23.73 7.47
CA ALA A 28 12.36 24.12 6.54
C ALA A 28 13.73 24.22 7.23
N GLY A 29 13.78 24.68 8.49
CA GLY A 29 15.00 24.81 9.27
C GLY A 29 15.51 23.51 9.90
N LEU A 30 14.66 22.50 10.07
CA LEU A 30 15.02 21.28 10.81
C LEU A 30 16.04 20.40 10.07
N LEU A 31 15.83 20.18 8.76
CA LEU A 31 16.67 19.30 7.92
C LEU A 31 16.67 19.80 6.47
N PRO A 32 17.51 20.79 6.12
CA PRO A 32 17.58 21.31 4.75
C PRO A 32 18.11 20.26 3.75
N VAL A 33 18.97 19.34 4.22
CA VAL A 33 19.45 18.18 3.45
C VAL A 33 19.30 16.94 4.31
N LEU A 34 18.75 15.89 3.72
CA LEU A 34 18.64 14.59 4.40
C LEU A 34 20.03 13.97 4.51
N PRO A 35 20.48 13.52 5.70
CA PRO A 35 21.77 12.86 5.85
C PRO A 35 21.90 11.66 4.90
N ILE A 36 23.10 11.47 4.33
CA ILE A 36 23.34 10.46 3.29
C ILE A 36 23.09 9.04 3.79
N GLU A 37 23.31 8.77 5.08
CA GLU A 37 23.02 7.49 5.73
C GLU A 37 21.52 7.19 5.68
N VAL A 38 20.67 8.19 5.91
CA VAL A 38 19.22 8.03 5.83
C VAL A 38 18.77 7.81 4.39
N VAL A 39 19.39 8.48 3.42
CA VAL A 39 19.14 8.22 1.99
C VAL A 39 19.53 6.78 1.64
N ARG A 40 20.70 6.32 2.06
CA ARG A 40 21.18 4.95 1.84
C ARG A 40 20.23 3.91 2.44
N LEU A 41 19.74 4.14 3.66
CA LEU A 41 18.74 3.27 4.29
C LEU A 41 17.44 3.24 3.50
N ARG A 42 16.96 4.38 3.00
CA ARG A 42 15.74 4.44 2.18
C ARG A 42 15.92 3.78 0.82
N VAL A 43 17.08 3.92 0.19
CA VAL A 43 17.40 3.24 -1.09
C VAL A 43 17.46 1.74 -0.89
N ARG A 44 18.11 1.27 0.19
CA ARG A 44 18.12 -0.16 0.55
C ARG A 44 16.70 -0.67 0.79
N ARG A 45 15.90 0.06 1.56
CA ARG A 45 14.51 -0.30 1.83
C ARG A 45 13.67 -0.35 0.55
N ALA A 46 13.82 0.61 -0.35
CA ALA A 46 13.16 0.59 -1.65
C ALA A 46 13.52 -0.67 -2.44
N ALA A 47 14.81 -1.05 -2.45
CA ALA A 47 15.27 -2.28 -3.10
C ALA A 47 14.71 -3.56 -2.47
N GLU A 48 14.63 -3.65 -1.13
CA GLU A 48 13.98 -4.77 -0.42
C GLU A 48 12.50 -4.93 -0.79
N LEU A 49 11.83 -3.81 -1.09
CA LEU A 49 10.43 -3.78 -1.50
C LEU A 49 10.25 -3.96 -3.02
N GLY A 50 11.33 -4.08 -3.78
CA GLY A 50 11.28 -4.12 -5.26
C GLY A 50 10.77 -2.83 -5.90
N LEU A 51 10.88 -1.69 -5.22
CA LEU A 51 10.47 -0.37 -5.70
C LEU A 51 11.68 0.46 -6.13
N ASP A 52 11.50 1.30 -7.14
CA ASP A 52 12.45 2.38 -7.38
C ASP A 52 12.38 3.41 -6.25
N TYR A 53 13.51 4.08 -5.98
CA TYR A 53 13.62 5.03 -4.88
C TYR A 53 12.63 6.20 -5.01
N ARG A 54 12.32 6.67 -6.22
CA ARG A 54 11.41 7.81 -6.43
C ARG A 54 9.98 7.43 -6.02
N THR A 55 9.51 6.25 -6.41
CA THR A 55 8.20 5.72 -6.00
C THR A 55 8.14 5.53 -4.49
N TYR A 56 9.16 4.90 -3.89
CA TYR A 56 9.22 4.70 -2.44
C TYR A 56 9.22 6.03 -1.66
N ALA A 57 10.05 6.99 -2.07
CA ALA A 57 10.14 8.30 -1.44
C ALA A 57 8.83 9.09 -1.56
N SER A 58 8.14 8.99 -2.71
CA SER A 58 6.82 9.59 -2.93
C SER A 58 5.79 9.06 -1.94
N ILE A 59 5.70 7.74 -1.77
CA ILE A 59 4.76 7.12 -0.82
C ILE A 59 5.04 7.60 0.60
N ARG A 60 6.31 7.54 1.02
CA ARG A 60 6.73 7.95 2.36
C ARG A 60 6.50 9.45 2.63
N ALA A 61 6.68 10.30 1.62
CA ALA A 61 6.42 11.73 1.75
C ALA A 61 4.92 12.05 1.90
N ALA A 62 4.05 11.30 1.19
CA ALA A 62 2.61 11.49 1.26
C ALA A 62 1.99 10.89 2.53
N SER A 63 2.43 9.69 2.94
CA SER A 63 1.86 8.99 4.10
C SER A 63 2.54 9.34 5.42
N GLY A 64 3.82 9.74 5.40
CA GLY A 64 4.68 9.82 6.59
C GLY A 64 5.17 8.47 7.12
N HIS A 65 4.74 7.35 6.52
CA HIS A 65 4.96 5.99 7.00
C HIS A 65 5.75 5.14 5.99
N ASP A 66 6.40 4.09 6.48
CA ASP A 66 7.02 3.08 5.61
C ASP A 66 5.97 2.14 4.99
N VAL A 67 6.33 1.47 3.90
CA VAL A 67 5.48 0.44 3.28
C VAL A 67 5.71 -0.89 4.01
N ILE A 68 4.65 -1.41 4.63
CA ILE A 68 4.71 -2.64 5.45
C ILE A 68 4.09 -3.86 4.76
N ALA A 69 3.23 -3.65 3.77
CA ALA A 69 2.57 -4.73 3.05
C ALA A 69 2.16 -4.31 1.64
N PHE A 70 2.07 -5.29 0.74
CA PHE A 70 1.47 -5.17 -0.58
C PHE A 70 0.19 -6.00 -0.66
N LEU A 71 -0.83 -5.43 -1.32
CA LEU A 71 -2.09 -6.11 -1.60
C LEU A 71 -2.20 -6.34 -3.11
N PHE A 72 -2.09 -7.59 -3.54
CA PHE A 72 -2.12 -7.98 -4.94
C PHE A 72 -3.51 -8.43 -5.37
N SER A 73 -3.93 -8.09 -6.58
CA SER A 73 -5.11 -8.74 -7.19
C SER A 73 -4.71 -10.03 -7.90
N THR A 74 -5.64 -10.97 -8.08
CA THR A 74 -5.42 -12.17 -8.92
C THR A 74 -4.93 -11.84 -10.33
N ASN A 75 -5.35 -10.69 -10.89
CA ASN A 75 -4.86 -10.21 -12.18
C ASN A 75 -3.38 -9.80 -12.11
N ALA A 76 -2.96 -9.08 -11.07
CA ALA A 76 -1.56 -8.71 -10.87
C ALA A 76 -0.66 -9.96 -10.71
N LEU A 77 -1.17 -11.00 -10.04
CA LEU A 77 -0.50 -12.30 -9.90
C LEU A 77 -0.60 -13.18 -11.16
N ARG A 78 -1.39 -12.78 -12.17
CA ARG A 78 -1.73 -13.58 -13.36
C ARG A 78 -2.30 -14.98 -13.02
N LEU A 79 -2.93 -15.12 -11.86
CA LEU A 79 -3.64 -16.33 -11.45
C LEU A 79 -5.06 -16.28 -11.99
N LEU A 80 -5.19 -16.57 -13.28
CA LEU A 80 -6.45 -16.53 -14.01
C LEU A 80 -6.83 -17.93 -14.52
N PRO A 81 -8.12 -18.31 -14.49
CA PRO A 81 -8.62 -19.56 -15.09
C PRO A 81 -8.33 -19.67 -16.59
N PRO A 82 -8.39 -20.87 -17.20
CA PRO A 82 -8.79 -22.16 -16.62
C PRO A 82 -7.68 -22.92 -15.89
N HIS A 83 -6.40 -22.69 -16.26
CA HIS A 83 -5.24 -23.35 -15.65
C HIS A 83 -4.35 -22.30 -14.98
N PRO A 84 -4.75 -21.79 -13.80
CA PRO A 84 -4.00 -20.76 -13.11
C PRO A 84 -2.67 -21.36 -12.60
N ALA A 85 -1.57 -20.79 -13.04
CA ALA A 85 -0.23 -21.07 -12.55
C ALA A 85 0.50 -19.74 -12.33
N LEU A 86 1.20 -19.61 -11.21
CA LEU A 86 1.97 -18.39 -10.93
C LEU A 86 3.15 -18.31 -11.91
N PRO A 87 3.20 -17.32 -12.81
CA PRO A 87 4.28 -17.21 -13.79
C PRO A 87 5.65 -17.03 -13.14
N HIS A 88 6.70 -17.45 -13.84
CA HIS A 88 8.06 -17.46 -13.29
C HIS A 88 8.57 -16.05 -12.92
N ASP A 89 8.27 -15.05 -13.75
CA ASP A 89 8.61 -13.64 -13.49
C ASP A 89 7.93 -13.11 -12.21
N ARG A 90 6.65 -13.44 -12.00
CA ARG A 90 5.91 -13.08 -10.79
C ARG A 90 6.43 -13.81 -9.56
N ARG A 91 6.78 -15.09 -9.72
CA ARG A 91 7.40 -15.89 -8.66
C ARG A 91 8.73 -15.28 -8.23
N ALA A 92 9.59 -14.93 -9.19
CA ALA A 92 10.87 -14.28 -8.92
C ALA A 92 10.69 -12.93 -8.22
N ALA A 93 9.77 -12.09 -8.72
CA ALA A 93 9.47 -10.80 -8.11
C ALA A 93 8.97 -10.94 -6.66
N LEU A 94 8.04 -11.85 -6.39
CA LEU A 94 7.51 -12.09 -5.05
C LEU A 94 8.55 -12.69 -4.09
N SER A 95 9.47 -13.50 -4.61
CA SER A 95 10.57 -14.09 -3.84
C SER A 95 11.65 -13.07 -3.48
N ALA A 96 11.81 -12.02 -4.29
CA ALA A 96 12.76 -10.94 -4.04
C ALA A 96 12.27 -9.95 -2.97
N LEU A 97 10.96 -9.94 -2.66
CA LEU A 97 10.41 -9.10 -1.60
C LEU A 97 10.88 -9.57 -0.23
N ASN A 98 11.39 -8.62 0.57
CA ASN A 98 11.90 -8.89 1.91
C ASN A 98 11.27 -7.98 2.97
N ALA A 99 11.02 -8.54 4.16
CA ALA A 99 10.46 -7.84 5.32
C ALA A 99 9.22 -7.00 4.98
N VAL A 100 8.30 -7.57 4.21
CA VAL A 100 7.04 -6.94 3.78
C VAL A 100 5.94 -8.00 3.69
N GLY A 101 4.75 -7.68 4.18
CA GLY A 101 3.57 -8.53 4.05
C GLY A 101 3.08 -8.60 2.60
N ARG A 102 2.58 -9.76 2.18
CA ARG A 102 2.08 -10.01 0.83
C ARG A 102 0.70 -10.63 0.95
N ALA A 103 -0.33 -9.82 0.78
CA ALA A 103 -1.71 -10.26 0.81
C ALA A 103 -2.30 -10.28 -0.61
N ALA A 104 -3.29 -11.14 -0.85
CA ALA A 104 -4.01 -11.19 -2.11
C ALA A 104 -5.51 -10.92 -1.95
N LEU A 105 -6.06 -10.10 -2.85
CA LEU A 105 -7.50 -9.99 -3.08
C LEU A 105 -7.91 -10.85 -4.28
N VAL A 106 -8.82 -11.76 -4.02
CA VAL A 106 -9.19 -12.83 -4.94
C VAL A 106 -10.59 -12.58 -5.52
N ARG A 107 -10.64 -12.50 -6.85
CA ARG A 107 -11.89 -12.36 -7.61
C ARG A 107 -12.39 -13.74 -8.04
N VAL A 108 -13.70 -13.94 -7.99
CA VAL A 108 -14.35 -15.10 -8.62
C VAL A 108 -13.95 -15.20 -10.11
N PRO A 109 -13.82 -16.42 -10.67
CA PRO A 109 -14.13 -17.71 -10.06
C PRO A 109 -12.97 -18.33 -9.24
N MET A 110 -11.88 -17.58 -9.00
CA MET A 110 -10.81 -18.05 -8.11
C MET A 110 -11.27 -17.98 -6.63
N ASP A 111 -10.74 -18.89 -5.83
CA ASP A 111 -10.95 -18.97 -4.38
C ASP A 111 -9.64 -18.65 -3.62
N PRO A 112 -9.69 -17.94 -2.48
CA PRO A 112 -8.51 -17.61 -1.67
C PRO A 112 -7.61 -18.78 -1.31
N ALA A 113 -8.16 -19.93 -0.91
CA ALA A 113 -7.36 -21.10 -0.56
C ALA A 113 -6.62 -21.66 -1.80
N ARG A 114 -7.27 -21.62 -2.97
CA ARG A 114 -6.61 -22.01 -4.23
C ARG A 114 -5.47 -21.08 -4.60
N VAL A 115 -5.63 -19.77 -4.39
CA VAL A 115 -4.55 -18.79 -4.63
C VAL A 115 -3.35 -19.03 -3.71
N LEU A 116 -3.58 -19.28 -2.42
CA LEU A 116 -2.50 -19.60 -1.48
C LEU A 116 -1.75 -20.87 -1.87
N ALA A 117 -2.48 -21.93 -2.26
CA ALA A 117 -1.88 -23.18 -2.70
C ALA A 117 -1.00 -22.98 -3.95
N LEU A 118 -1.45 -22.18 -4.93
CA LEU A 118 -0.69 -21.90 -6.16
C LEU A 118 0.50 -20.96 -5.94
N ALA A 119 0.42 -20.07 -4.95
CA ALA A 119 1.49 -19.15 -4.60
C ALA A 119 2.64 -19.84 -3.85
N GLY A 120 2.41 -21.00 -3.23
CA GLY A 120 3.45 -21.81 -2.61
C GLY A 120 4.21 -21.10 -1.49
N GLY A 121 3.50 -20.33 -0.65
CA GLY A 121 4.10 -19.57 0.47
C GLY A 121 4.65 -18.19 0.11
N LEU A 122 4.53 -17.75 -1.16
CA LEU A 122 4.92 -16.40 -1.59
C LEU A 122 3.86 -15.32 -1.30
N ILE A 123 2.69 -15.74 -0.85
CA ILE A 123 1.58 -14.89 -0.40
C ILE A 123 1.25 -15.34 1.02
N ASP A 124 1.24 -14.41 1.95
CA ASP A 124 1.07 -14.66 3.39
C ASP A 124 -0.42 -14.83 3.74
N SER A 125 -1.32 -14.11 3.05
CA SER A 125 -2.77 -14.23 3.23
C SER A 125 -3.53 -13.95 1.93
N ALA A 126 -4.73 -14.53 1.80
CA ALA A 126 -5.62 -14.28 0.66
C ALA A 126 -7.06 -14.12 1.15
N HIS A 127 -7.76 -13.14 0.60
CA HIS A 127 -9.12 -12.78 0.99
C HIS A 127 -9.97 -12.51 -0.24
N GLN A 128 -11.28 -12.60 -0.08
CA GLN A 128 -12.21 -12.28 -1.17
C GLN A 128 -12.12 -10.79 -1.53
N ALA A 129 -12.00 -10.51 -2.83
CA ALA A 129 -12.03 -9.17 -3.35
C ALA A 129 -13.47 -8.62 -3.42
N PRO A 130 -13.65 -7.29 -3.27
CA PRO A 130 -14.93 -6.64 -3.52
C PRO A 130 -15.50 -7.04 -4.87
N ARG A 131 -16.82 -7.28 -4.89
CA ARG A 131 -17.55 -7.50 -6.13
C ARG A 131 -17.37 -6.27 -7.03
N PRO A 132 -17.34 -6.45 -8.37
CA PRO A 132 -17.43 -5.32 -9.29
C PRO A 132 -18.61 -4.41 -8.91
N PHE A 133 -18.36 -3.11 -8.84
CA PHE A 133 -19.36 -2.09 -8.48
C PHE A 133 -19.97 -2.25 -7.07
N ALA A 134 -19.30 -2.94 -6.15
CA ALA A 134 -19.70 -2.97 -4.75
C ALA A 134 -19.75 -1.56 -4.16
N GLY A 135 -20.73 -1.30 -3.30
CA GLY A 135 -20.81 -0.03 -2.58
C GLY A 135 -19.62 0.17 -1.64
N TRP A 136 -19.31 1.43 -1.31
CA TRP A 136 -18.15 1.80 -0.48
C TRP A 136 -18.06 1.05 0.84
N ALA A 137 -19.19 0.81 1.51
CA ALA A 137 -19.23 0.09 2.78
C ALA A 137 -18.80 -1.39 2.62
N GLU A 138 -19.23 -2.05 1.55
CA GLU A 138 -18.83 -3.44 1.25
C GLU A 138 -17.35 -3.50 0.87
N ALA A 139 -16.90 -2.62 -0.02
CA ALA A 139 -15.50 -2.54 -0.43
C ALA A 139 -14.56 -2.30 0.76
N ARG A 140 -14.91 -1.36 1.65
CA ARG A 140 -14.15 -1.06 2.87
C ARG A 140 -14.05 -2.29 3.77
N ARG A 141 -15.17 -2.97 4.05
CA ARG A 141 -15.16 -4.15 4.94
C ARG A 141 -14.23 -5.24 4.40
N GLN A 142 -14.30 -5.53 3.10
CA GLN A 142 -13.49 -6.59 2.50
C GLN A 142 -12.00 -6.23 2.41
N ILE A 143 -11.67 -4.97 2.11
CA ILE A 143 -10.27 -4.52 2.11
C ILE A 143 -9.70 -4.58 3.52
N LEU A 144 -10.42 -4.08 4.53
CA LEU A 144 -9.93 -4.11 5.92
C LEU A 144 -9.75 -5.53 6.46
N ALA A 145 -10.60 -6.47 6.05
CA ALA A 145 -10.44 -7.88 6.40
C ALA A 145 -9.16 -8.50 5.83
N ALA A 146 -8.58 -7.91 4.78
CA ALA A 146 -7.37 -8.40 4.11
C ALA A 146 -6.07 -7.73 4.58
N LEU A 147 -6.16 -6.68 5.40
CA LEU A 147 -4.99 -5.99 5.93
C LEU A 147 -4.51 -6.69 7.21
N PRO A 148 -3.18 -6.89 7.39
CA PRO A 148 -2.65 -7.39 8.65
C PRO A 148 -2.94 -6.39 9.78
N CYS A 149 -3.25 -6.93 10.97
CA CYS A 149 -3.44 -6.15 12.20
C CYS A 149 -2.16 -5.44 12.63
#